data_AF-A0A0D6LGC1-F1
#
_entry.id   AF-A0A0D6LGC1-F1
#
_cell.length_a   1.000
_cell.length_b   1.000
_cell.length_c   1.000
_cell.angle_alpha   90.00
_cell.angle_beta   90.00
_cell.angle_gamma   90.00
#
_symmetry.space_group_name_H-M   'P 1'
#
loop_
_entity.id
_entity.type
_entity.pdbx_description
1 polymer ?
#
loop_
_entity_poly.entity_id
_entity_poly.type
_entity_poly.pdbx_seq_one_letter_code
_entity_poly.pdbx_strand_id
1 'polypeptide(L)'
;MGGCVNTKGSYLCQCPPGYKIQPDGRTCVDVDECALGECQGHERICVNTLGQFKCHRIECPPNYVHDNNYKNRCNRLRSVCDGIPDSICKARFPVHITWQYIAIPKGIIISSHRPTITLFTIKGPAHNDSIVQFELNLKRAIPEAPSVLLAIRQNFLLQKGKDRNSAVVAVRDTLDGPQTIEMELILRLTKRNHFAGKYVANLIVHVASHKRHSNTFGY
;
A
#
# COMPACT_ATOMS: atom_id res chain seq x y z
N MET A 1 12.25 -1.33 -23.07
CA MET A 1 11.15 -1.21 -24.04
C MET A 1 10.91 -2.58 -24.63
N GLY A 2 9.66 -3.07 -24.62
CA GLY A 2 9.26 -4.20 -25.45
C GLY A 2 8.77 -3.69 -26.81
N GLY A 3 8.87 -4.49 -27.85
CA GLY A 3 8.50 -4.11 -29.20
C GLY A 3 8.33 -5.33 -30.11
N CYS A 4 7.65 -5.14 -31.23
CA CYS A 4 7.46 -6.20 -32.24
C CYS A 4 8.30 -5.90 -33.47
N VAL A 5 9.00 -6.91 -33.96
CA VAL A 5 9.82 -6.86 -35.18
C VAL A 5 9.13 -7.70 -36.25
N ASN A 6 8.76 -7.08 -37.36
CA ASN A 6 8.18 -7.80 -38.50
C ASN A 6 9.20 -8.78 -39.08
N THR A 7 8.76 -10.00 -39.35
CA THR A 7 9.55 -11.06 -40.01
C THR A 7 8.87 -11.43 -41.32
N LYS A 8 9.54 -12.17 -42.22
CA LYS A 8 8.96 -12.51 -43.53
C LYS A 8 7.74 -13.43 -43.33
N GLY A 9 6.54 -12.86 -43.48
CA GLY A 9 5.26 -13.56 -43.28
C GLY A 9 4.74 -13.61 -41.84
N SER A 10 5.40 -12.95 -40.88
CA SER A 10 4.99 -12.91 -39.46
C SER A 10 5.55 -11.68 -38.73
N TYR A 11 5.49 -11.64 -37.41
CA TYR A 11 6.14 -10.64 -36.55
C TYR A 11 6.54 -11.32 -35.23
N LEU A 12 7.64 -10.89 -34.61
CA LEU A 12 8.13 -11.39 -33.35
C LEU A 12 8.07 -10.27 -32.31
N CYS A 13 7.20 -10.40 -31.31
CA CYS A 13 7.13 -9.48 -30.19
C CYS A 13 8.08 -9.89 -29.06
N GLN A 14 8.77 -8.91 -28.48
CA GLN A 14 9.57 -9.08 -27.27
C GLN A 14 8.99 -8.20 -26.17
N CYS A 15 8.79 -8.79 -24.99
CA CYS A 15 8.25 -8.08 -23.84
C CYS A 15 9.33 -7.27 -23.11
N PRO A 16 8.95 -6.17 -22.44
CA PRO A 16 9.89 -5.44 -21.57
C PRO A 16 10.36 -6.34 -20.40
N PRO A 17 11.45 -5.97 -19.71
CA PRO A 17 11.86 -6.66 -18.49
C PRO A 17 10.71 -6.75 -17.46
N GLY A 18 10.62 -7.89 -16.76
CA GLY A 18 9.52 -8.16 -15.83
C GLY A 18 8.22 -8.64 -16.48
N TYR A 19 8.20 -8.82 -17.81
CA TYR A 19 7.03 -9.31 -18.54
C TYR A 19 7.37 -10.55 -19.38
N LYS A 20 6.41 -11.45 -19.52
CA LYS A 20 6.47 -12.62 -20.40
C LYS A 20 5.43 -12.52 -21.52
N ILE A 21 5.78 -13.08 -22.67
CA ILE A 21 4.89 -13.15 -23.82
C ILE A 21 3.84 -14.24 -23.60
N GLN A 22 2.59 -13.94 -23.93
CA GLN A 22 1.51 -14.93 -23.96
C GLN A 22 1.64 -15.85 -25.18
N PRO A 23 0.94 -17.01 -25.18
CA PRO A 23 0.92 -17.92 -26.34
C PRO A 23 0.43 -17.29 -27.65
N ASP A 24 -0.29 -16.16 -27.58
CA ASP A 24 -0.73 -15.40 -28.75
C ASP A 24 0.41 -14.66 -29.48
N GLY A 25 1.62 -14.65 -28.92
CA GLY A 25 2.80 -14.02 -29.50
C GLY A 25 2.73 -12.49 -29.55
N ARG A 26 1.77 -11.86 -28.86
CA ARG A 26 1.52 -10.41 -28.92
C ARG A 26 1.38 -9.81 -27.53
N THR A 27 0.71 -10.48 -26.61
CA THR A 27 0.36 -9.87 -25.33
C THR A 27 1.47 -10.10 -24.32
N CYS A 28 1.95 -9.01 -23.72
CA CYS A 28 2.87 -9.07 -22.60
C CYS A 28 2.10 -9.05 -21.28
N VAL A 29 2.34 -10.06 -20.45
CA VAL A 29 1.81 -10.11 -19.08
C VAL A 29 2.92 -9.98 -18.09
N ASP A 30 2.61 -9.26 -17.02
CA ASP A 30 3.47 -9.12 -15.86
C ASP A 30 3.86 -10.52 -15.33
N VAL A 31 5.13 -10.70 -15.03
CA VAL A 31 5.60 -11.88 -14.31
C VAL A 31 5.33 -11.63 -12.83
N ASP A 32 4.52 -12.46 -12.19
CA ASP A 32 4.30 -12.34 -10.75
C ASP A 32 5.46 -13.01 -10.01
N GLU A 33 6.51 -12.25 -9.71
CA GLU A 33 7.70 -12.76 -9.02
C GLU A 33 7.37 -13.22 -7.59
N CYS A 34 6.30 -12.70 -6.99
CA CYS A 34 5.82 -13.19 -5.69
C CYS A 34 5.24 -14.60 -5.78
N ALA A 35 4.51 -14.91 -6.85
CA ALA A 35 4.00 -16.26 -7.10
C ALA A 35 5.13 -17.27 -7.41
N LEU A 36 6.27 -16.79 -7.92
CA LEU A 36 7.47 -17.59 -8.16
C LEU A 36 8.35 -17.76 -6.91
N GLY A 37 8.05 -17.05 -5.82
CA GLY A 37 8.80 -17.17 -4.58
C GLY A 37 10.17 -16.48 -4.61
N GLU A 38 10.31 -15.40 -5.40
CA GLU A 38 11.60 -14.71 -5.60
C GLU A 38 12.12 -13.99 -4.34
N CYS A 39 11.27 -13.68 -3.35
CA CYS A 39 11.76 -13.18 -2.05
C CYS A 39 12.41 -14.30 -1.24
N GLN A 40 13.75 -14.31 -1.20
CA GLN A 40 14.55 -15.28 -0.45
C GLN A 40 14.90 -14.78 0.97
N GLY A 41 15.06 -15.69 1.94
CA GLY A 41 15.62 -15.38 3.26
C GLY A 41 14.64 -14.85 4.32
N HIS A 42 15.00 -13.77 5.03
CA HIS A 42 14.23 -13.18 6.14
C HIS A 42 13.11 -12.23 5.71
N GLU A 43 12.97 -11.99 4.41
CA GLU A 43 11.89 -11.22 3.82
C GLU A 43 10.60 -12.02 3.93
N ARG A 44 9.52 -11.37 4.40
CA ARG A 44 8.27 -12.07 4.75
C ARG A 44 7.08 -11.62 3.94
N ILE A 45 7.21 -10.52 3.21
CA ILE A 45 6.12 -9.89 2.47
C ILE A 45 6.64 -9.53 1.09
N CYS A 46 6.13 -10.23 0.09
CA CYS A 46 6.35 -9.90 -1.32
C CYS A 46 5.21 -9.04 -1.83
N VAL A 47 5.53 -8.01 -2.61
CA VAL A 47 4.57 -7.13 -3.26
C VAL A 47 4.87 -7.09 -4.73
N ASN A 48 4.03 -7.72 -5.54
CA ASN A 48 4.15 -7.69 -6.98
C ASN A 48 3.68 -6.32 -7.51
N THR A 49 4.44 -5.72 -8.42
CA THR A 49 4.13 -4.43 -9.07
C THR A 49 4.32 -4.59 -10.57
N LEU A 50 3.71 -3.73 -11.40
CA LEU A 50 3.82 -3.92 -12.85
C LEU A 50 5.28 -3.75 -13.35
N GLY A 51 5.87 -4.86 -13.80
CA GLY A 51 7.24 -5.01 -14.32
C GLY A 51 8.33 -5.19 -13.27
N GLN A 52 7.98 -5.36 -11.99
CA GLN A 52 8.92 -5.53 -10.89
C GLN A 52 8.23 -6.04 -9.62
N PHE A 53 8.99 -6.48 -8.65
CA PHE A 53 8.48 -6.82 -7.32
C PHE A 53 9.28 -6.12 -6.23
N LYS A 54 8.71 -6.10 -5.03
CA LYS A 54 9.39 -5.62 -3.84
C LYS A 54 9.24 -6.60 -2.70
N CYS A 55 10.36 -6.92 -2.08
CA CYS A 55 10.41 -7.72 -0.89
C CYS A 55 10.58 -6.81 0.33
N HIS A 56 9.77 -7.08 1.35
CA HIS A 56 9.77 -6.30 2.57
C HIS A 56 10.02 -7.17 3.79
N ARG A 57 10.83 -6.61 4.68
CA ARG A 57 11.01 -7.07 6.04
C ARG A 57 10.42 -6.03 6.97
N ILE A 58 9.56 -6.48 7.87
CA ILE A 58 9.06 -5.62 8.95
C ILE A 58 9.98 -5.79 10.14
N GLU A 59 10.49 -4.67 10.61
CA GLU A 59 11.24 -4.58 11.85
C GLU A 59 10.36 -3.81 12.83
N CYS A 60 9.98 -4.47 13.93
CA CYS A 60 9.18 -3.82 14.94
C CYS A 60 10.01 -2.69 15.58
N PRO A 61 9.45 -1.46 15.69
CA PRO A 61 10.09 -0.37 16.41
C PRO A 61 10.44 -0.77 17.85
N PRO A 62 11.37 -0.06 18.52
CA PRO A 62 11.62 -0.27 19.94
C PRO A 62 10.30 -0.30 20.72
N ASN A 63 10.21 -1.20 21.71
CA ASN A 63 9.02 -1.41 22.56
C ASN A 63 7.87 -2.21 21.91
N TYR A 64 8.08 -2.77 20.72
CA TYR A 64 7.13 -3.64 20.06
C TYR A 64 7.75 -4.99 19.71
N VAL A 65 6.92 -6.02 19.66
CA VAL A 65 7.28 -7.37 19.23
C VAL A 65 6.36 -7.83 18.12
N HIS A 66 6.84 -8.75 17.29
CA HIS A 66 6.02 -9.31 16.21
C HIS A 66 4.78 -9.99 16.76
N ASP A 67 3.67 -9.82 16.06
CA ASP A 67 2.48 -10.63 16.27
C ASP A 67 2.70 -12.03 15.71
N ASN A 68 2.37 -13.05 16.50
CA ASN A 68 2.57 -14.46 16.11
C ASN A 68 1.66 -14.90 14.96
N ASN A 69 0.48 -14.28 14.85
CA ASN A 69 -0.54 -14.63 13.85
C ASN A 69 -0.43 -13.75 12.60
N TYR A 70 0.04 -12.51 12.76
CA TYR A 70 0.07 -11.52 11.70
C TYR A 70 1.49 -11.00 11.45
N LYS A 71 2.13 -11.53 10.40
CA LYS A 71 3.49 -11.12 10.01
C LYS A 71 3.65 -9.61 9.76
N ASN A 72 2.55 -8.93 9.42
CA ASN A 72 2.51 -7.50 9.16
C ASN A 72 2.12 -6.62 10.36
N ARG A 73 2.14 -7.18 11.57
CA ARG A 73 1.74 -6.50 12.80
C ARG A 73 2.82 -6.61 13.87
N CYS A 74 2.99 -5.52 14.58
CA CYS A 74 3.79 -5.42 15.78
C CYS A 74 2.90 -5.01 16.95
N ASN A 75 2.95 -5.77 18.03
CA ASN A 75 2.19 -5.53 19.25
C ASN A 75 3.07 -4.84 20.29
N ARG A 76 2.51 -3.86 20.98
CA ARG A 76 3.20 -3.16 22.06
C ARG A 76 3.52 -4.12 23.19
N LEU A 77 4.75 -4.06 23.69
CA LEU A 77 5.14 -4.78 24.91
C LEU A 77 4.37 -4.24 26.11
N ARG A 78 3.94 -5.13 27.02
CA ARG A 78 3.19 -4.73 28.23
C ARG A 78 4.03 -3.84 29.14
N SER A 79 5.31 -4.15 29.29
CA SER A 79 6.25 -3.47 30.20
C SER A 79 6.46 -1.99 29.90
N VAL A 80 6.11 -1.56 28.69
CA VAL A 80 6.26 -0.17 28.22
C VAL A 80 5.34 0.78 28.98
N CYS A 81 4.23 0.26 29.52
CA CYS A 81 3.31 1.03 30.34
C CYS A 81 3.57 0.89 31.85
N ASP A 82 4.57 0.13 32.28
CA ASP A 82 4.81 -0.08 33.70
C ASP A 82 5.22 1.26 34.35
N GLY A 83 4.51 1.64 35.42
CA GLY A 83 4.71 2.94 36.07
C GLY A 83 4.16 4.16 35.31
N ILE A 84 3.50 3.97 34.16
CA ILE A 84 2.87 5.05 33.38
C ILE A 84 1.35 4.96 33.52
N PRO A 85 0.64 6.06 33.85
CA PRO A 85 -0.82 6.07 33.84
C PRO A 85 -1.38 5.58 32.50
N ASP A 86 -2.39 4.69 32.57
CA ASP A 86 -2.94 3.99 31.41
C ASP A 86 -3.41 4.94 30.29
N SER A 87 -4.04 6.07 30.67
CA SER A 87 -4.46 7.11 29.72
C SER A 87 -3.29 7.70 28.93
N ILE A 88 -2.17 7.98 29.61
CA ILE A 88 -0.94 8.51 28.99
C ILE A 88 -0.29 7.43 28.12
N CYS A 89 -0.20 6.19 28.63
CA CYS A 89 0.43 5.12 27.86
C CYS A 89 -0.33 4.84 26.56
N LYS A 90 -1.66 4.74 26.63
CA LYS A 90 -2.54 4.58 25.45
C LYS A 90 -2.40 5.72 24.45
N ALA A 91 -2.19 6.95 24.91
CA ALA A 91 -2.04 8.12 24.05
C ALA A 91 -0.67 8.15 23.35
N ARG A 92 0.39 7.80 24.08
CA ARG A 92 1.77 7.83 23.58
C ARG A 92 2.07 6.63 22.68
N PHE A 93 1.80 5.42 23.16
CA PHE A 93 2.18 4.17 22.50
C PHE A 93 0.95 3.45 21.92
N PRO A 94 0.84 3.36 20.58
CA PRO A 94 -0.17 2.54 19.93
C PRO A 94 -0.27 1.12 20.49
N VAL A 95 -1.47 0.55 20.49
CA VAL A 95 -1.69 -0.84 20.94
C VAL A 95 -1.00 -1.83 19.99
N HIS A 96 -1.18 -1.61 18.69
CA HIS A 96 -0.42 -2.29 17.65
C HIS A 96 -0.15 -1.36 16.48
N ILE A 97 0.89 -1.69 15.73
CA ILE A 97 1.31 -1.04 14.50
C ILE A 97 1.22 -2.09 13.40
N THR A 98 0.62 -1.72 12.27
CA THR A 98 0.48 -2.60 11.10
C THR A 98 1.10 -1.98 9.87
N TRP A 99 1.60 -2.82 8.97
CA TRP A 99 2.07 -2.39 7.65
C TRP A 99 1.16 -2.99 6.59
N GLN A 100 0.67 -2.14 5.70
CA GLN A 100 -0.11 -2.53 4.54
C GLN A 100 0.63 -2.08 3.30
N TYR A 101 0.96 -3.03 2.44
CA TYR A 101 1.59 -2.75 1.16
C TYR A 101 0.53 -2.77 0.06
N ILE A 102 0.61 -1.80 -0.84
CA ILE A 102 -0.35 -1.60 -1.94
C ILE A 102 0.45 -1.34 -3.20
N ALA A 103 0.22 -2.13 -4.24
CA ALA A 103 0.79 -1.92 -5.56
C ALA A 103 -0.26 -1.26 -6.46
N ILE A 104 0.13 -0.17 -7.13
CA ILE A 104 -0.69 0.47 -8.15
C ILE A 104 0.13 0.75 -9.42
N PRO A 105 -0.48 0.69 -10.61
CA PRO A 105 0.20 1.13 -11.82
C PRO A 105 0.42 2.65 -11.80
N LYS A 106 1.42 3.17 -12.51
CA LYS A 106 1.48 4.62 -12.74
C LYS A 106 0.39 5.08 -13.69
N GLY A 107 0.05 6.36 -13.65
CA GLY A 107 -0.82 6.94 -14.66
C GLY A 107 -2.27 6.45 -14.59
N ILE A 108 -2.76 6.03 -13.41
CA ILE A 108 -4.14 5.59 -13.25
C ILE A 108 -5.10 6.71 -13.66
N ILE A 109 -6.09 6.36 -14.46
CA ILE A 109 -7.11 7.30 -14.92
C ILE A 109 -8.13 7.53 -13.81
N ILE A 110 -8.20 8.77 -13.34
CA ILE A 110 -9.22 9.25 -12.40
C ILE A 110 -10.11 10.22 -13.18
N SER A 111 -11.41 9.91 -13.27
CA SER A 111 -12.37 10.66 -14.08
C SER A 111 -13.43 11.32 -13.22
N SER A 112 -14.18 12.27 -13.79
CA SER A 112 -15.30 12.91 -13.10
C SER A 112 -16.35 11.91 -12.59
N HIS A 113 -16.51 10.77 -13.26
CA HIS A 113 -17.46 9.72 -12.87
C HIS A 113 -16.94 8.84 -11.71
N ARG A 114 -15.61 8.76 -11.54
CA ARG A 114 -14.95 8.05 -10.45
C ARG A 114 -13.82 8.94 -9.93
N PRO A 115 -14.15 9.95 -9.10
CA PRO A 115 -13.21 11.02 -8.74
C PRO A 115 -12.12 10.56 -7.77
N THR A 116 -12.19 9.32 -7.29
CA THR A 116 -11.20 8.74 -6.39
C THR A 116 -11.08 7.24 -6.61
N ILE A 117 -9.95 6.66 -6.22
CA ILE A 117 -9.70 5.23 -6.19
C ILE A 117 -9.34 4.83 -4.78
N THR A 118 -10.11 3.90 -4.22
CA THR A 118 -9.86 3.35 -2.88
C THR A 118 -8.54 2.58 -2.87
N LEU A 119 -7.63 3.01 -2.00
CA LEU A 119 -6.37 2.31 -1.74
C LEU A 119 -6.49 1.36 -0.54
N PHE A 120 -7.16 1.82 0.52
CA PHE A 120 -7.27 1.07 1.76
C PHE A 120 -8.57 1.41 2.48
N THR A 121 -9.17 0.42 3.15
CA THR A 121 -10.30 0.63 4.05
C THR A 121 -9.99 -0.01 5.39
N ILE A 122 -10.19 0.75 6.46
CA ILE A 122 -10.12 0.23 7.83
C ILE A 122 -11.49 0.35 8.49
N LYS A 123 -11.83 -0.67 9.28
CA LYS A 123 -13.04 -0.68 10.11
C LYS A 123 -12.64 -0.71 11.58
N GLY A 124 -13.16 0.23 12.35
CA GLY A 124 -13.09 0.23 13.80
C GLY A 124 -14.19 -0.66 14.41
N PRO A 125 -14.22 -0.78 15.75
CA PRO A 125 -15.22 -1.56 16.46
C PRO A 125 -16.65 -1.06 16.18
N ALA A 126 -17.61 -1.96 15.98
CA ALA A 126 -18.99 -1.64 15.62
C ALA A 126 -19.93 -1.39 16.83
N HIS A 127 -19.40 -1.03 17.99
CA HIS A 127 -20.22 -0.81 19.19
C HIS A 127 -20.82 0.61 19.20
N ASN A 128 -22.09 0.73 19.64
CA ASN A 128 -22.81 2.00 19.71
C ASN A 128 -22.16 3.03 20.66
N ASP A 129 -21.41 2.59 21.66
CA ASP A 129 -20.72 3.43 22.65
C ASP A 129 -19.26 3.77 22.25
N SER A 130 -18.86 3.42 21.02
CA SER A 130 -17.50 3.60 20.51
C SER A 130 -17.45 4.67 19.43
N ILE A 131 -16.58 5.66 19.64
CA ILE A 131 -16.27 6.74 18.71
C ILE A 131 -14.87 6.49 18.15
N VAL A 132 -14.74 6.53 16.83
CA VAL A 132 -13.44 6.43 16.14
C VAL A 132 -13.13 7.71 15.39
N GLN A 133 -11.90 8.17 15.53
CA GLN A 133 -11.34 9.29 14.79
C GLN A 133 -10.15 8.79 13.98
N PHE A 134 -10.04 9.28 12.75
CA PHE A 134 -9.00 8.87 11.81
C PHE A 134 -8.20 10.09 11.37
N GLU A 135 -6.89 9.91 11.27
CA GLU A 135 -5.96 10.93 10.83
C GLU A 135 -4.99 10.29 9.83
N LEU A 136 -4.82 10.91 8.65
CA LEU A 136 -3.94 10.43 7.60
C LEU A 136 -2.79 11.41 7.39
N ASN A 137 -1.57 10.91 7.59
CA ASN A 137 -0.34 11.65 7.47
C ASN A 137 0.50 11.09 6.31
N LEU A 138 0.88 11.95 5.36
CA LEU A 138 1.92 11.60 4.39
C LEU A 138 3.28 11.75 5.09
N LYS A 139 4.03 10.67 5.24
CA LYS A 139 5.35 10.70 5.88
C LYS A 139 6.44 11.08 4.87
N ARG A 140 6.44 10.41 3.71
CA ARG A 140 7.38 10.68 2.61
C ARG A 140 6.94 10.02 1.32
N ALA A 141 7.47 10.55 0.22
CA ALA A 141 7.46 9.93 -1.10
C ALA A 141 8.91 9.81 -1.57
N ILE A 142 9.31 8.63 -2.02
CA ILE A 142 10.68 8.28 -2.39
C ILE A 142 10.70 7.99 -3.89
N PRO A 143 11.41 8.80 -4.70
CA PRO A 143 11.52 8.56 -6.13
C PRO A 143 12.47 7.41 -6.39
N GLU A 144 12.14 6.56 -7.37
CA GLU A 144 13.01 5.46 -7.82
C GLU A 144 13.55 5.70 -9.23
N ALA A 145 13.21 6.85 -9.83
CA ALA A 145 13.82 7.37 -11.04
C ALA A 145 13.91 8.91 -11.01
N PRO A 146 14.89 9.53 -11.67
CA PRO A 146 15.17 10.97 -11.56
C PRO A 146 14.04 11.91 -12.02
N SER A 147 13.19 11.46 -12.95
CA SER A 147 12.14 12.28 -13.57
C SER A 147 10.76 12.14 -12.92
N VAL A 148 10.66 11.45 -11.78
CA VAL A 148 9.36 11.13 -11.16
C VAL A 148 8.85 12.31 -10.34
N LEU A 149 7.63 12.76 -10.64
CA LEU A 149 6.93 13.74 -9.82
C LEU A 149 6.43 13.07 -8.53
N LEU A 150 6.94 13.53 -7.39
CA LEU A 150 6.63 12.96 -6.09
C LEU A 150 5.18 13.20 -5.67
N ALA A 151 4.58 12.18 -5.08
CA ALA A 151 3.26 12.31 -4.47
C ALA A 151 3.30 13.26 -3.27
N ILE A 152 2.27 14.08 -3.15
CA ILE A 152 2.04 15.04 -2.08
C ILE A 152 0.75 14.72 -1.33
N ARG A 153 0.56 15.34 -0.16
CA ARG A 153 -0.58 15.06 0.73
C ARG A 153 -1.92 15.29 0.03
N GLN A 154 -1.97 16.23 -0.92
CA GLN A 154 -3.13 16.59 -1.71
C GLN A 154 -3.55 15.50 -2.69
N ASN A 155 -2.68 14.55 -3.05
CA ASN A 155 -3.09 13.44 -3.93
C ASN A 155 -3.99 12.43 -3.21
N PHE A 156 -4.05 12.48 -1.88
CA PHE A 156 -4.75 11.52 -1.04
C PHE A 156 -5.90 12.15 -0.27
N LEU A 157 -6.98 11.40 -0.15
CA LEU A 157 -8.15 11.72 0.65
C LEU A 157 -8.33 10.68 1.75
N LEU A 158 -8.73 11.18 2.92
CA LEU A 158 -9.28 10.37 3.98
C LEU A 158 -10.78 10.64 4.03
N GLN A 159 -11.58 9.61 3.78
CA GLN A 159 -13.03 9.68 3.74
C GLN A 159 -13.62 8.77 4.81
N LYS A 160 -14.82 9.12 5.29
CA LYS A 160 -15.60 8.20 6.10
C LYS A 160 -16.14 7.08 5.21
N GLY A 161 -16.01 5.83 5.63
CA GLY A 161 -16.58 4.71 4.89
C GLY A 161 -18.09 4.59 5.08
N LYS A 162 -18.70 3.58 4.46
CA LYS A 162 -20.16 3.35 4.50
C LYS A 162 -20.67 3.12 5.93
N ASP A 163 -19.85 2.50 6.78
CA ASP A 163 -20.17 2.24 8.17
C ASP A 163 -19.72 3.44 9.03
N ARG A 164 -20.47 3.76 10.10
CA ARG A 164 -20.17 4.90 11.00
C ARG A 164 -18.74 4.89 11.54
N ASN A 165 -18.14 3.72 11.67
CA ASN A 165 -16.82 3.50 12.29
C ASN A 165 -15.76 3.03 11.29
N SER A 166 -15.90 3.36 10.00
CA SER A 166 -14.94 3.01 8.97
C SER A 166 -14.30 4.23 8.31
N ALA A 167 -13.07 4.07 7.86
CA ALA A 167 -12.36 5.08 7.08
C ALA A 167 -11.79 4.47 5.80
N VAL A 168 -11.81 5.28 4.74
CA VAL A 168 -11.34 4.94 3.40
C VAL A 168 -10.23 5.90 3.06
N VAL A 169 -9.05 5.36 2.77
CA VAL A 169 -7.94 6.10 2.16
C VAL A 169 -8.05 5.92 0.66
N ALA A 170 -8.15 7.02 -0.07
CA ALA A 170 -8.30 7.02 -1.51
C ALA A 170 -7.29 7.97 -2.16
N VAL A 171 -6.89 7.65 -3.39
CA VAL A 171 -6.14 8.55 -4.26
C VAL A 171 -7.11 9.31 -5.15
N ARG A 172 -6.92 10.62 -5.32
CA ARG A 172 -7.78 11.48 -6.15
C ARG A 172 -7.08 12.10 -7.36
N ASP A 173 -5.75 12.01 -7.40
CA ASP A 173 -4.94 12.49 -8.53
C ASP A 173 -4.11 11.34 -9.11
N THR A 174 -3.78 11.44 -10.38
CA THR A 174 -2.86 10.50 -11.03
C THR A 174 -1.50 10.56 -10.36
N LEU A 175 -0.93 9.39 -10.04
CA LEU A 175 0.42 9.28 -9.50
C LEU A 175 1.41 8.85 -10.59
N ASP A 176 2.57 9.52 -10.60
CA ASP A 176 3.69 9.13 -11.44
C ASP A 176 4.51 8.01 -10.78
N GLY A 177 5.36 7.32 -11.53
CA GLY A 177 6.18 6.23 -11.00
C GLY A 177 7.40 5.92 -11.88
N PRO A 178 8.41 5.20 -11.35
CA PRO A 178 8.35 4.44 -10.10
C PRO A 178 8.62 5.29 -8.83
N GLN A 179 7.80 5.10 -7.80
CA GLN A 179 8.03 5.69 -6.48
C GLN A 179 7.37 4.88 -5.37
N THR A 180 7.89 5.04 -4.15
CA THR A 180 7.31 4.47 -2.93
C THR A 180 6.80 5.58 -2.02
N ILE A 181 5.54 5.47 -1.61
CA ILE A 181 4.85 6.49 -0.83
C ILE A 181 4.48 5.88 0.52
N GLU A 182 4.96 6.50 1.59
CA GLU A 182 4.70 6.07 2.96
C GLU A 182 3.69 7.02 3.61
N MET A 183 2.55 6.47 4.01
CA MET A 183 1.53 7.18 4.78
C MET A 183 1.30 6.47 6.12
N GLU A 184 0.88 7.23 7.11
CA GLU A 184 0.49 6.74 8.42
C GLU A 184 -0.97 7.09 8.66
N LEU A 185 -1.81 6.06 8.80
CA LEU A 185 -3.20 6.17 9.21
C LEU A 185 -3.30 5.88 10.70
N ILE A 186 -3.67 6.90 11.47
CA ILE A 186 -3.85 6.80 12.92
C ILE A 186 -5.35 6.65 13.21
N LEU A 187 -5.71 5.64 14.01
CA LEU A 187 -7.05 5.45 14.56
C LEU A 187 -7.01 5.74 16.06
N ARG A 188 -7.84 6.68 16.51
CA ARG A 188 -8.07 6.99 17.93
C ARG A 188 -9.45 6.47 18.33
N LEU A 189 -9.48 5.55 19.29
CA LEU A 189 -10.70 4.92 19.78
C LEU A 189 -11.08 5.51 21.14
N THR A 190 -12.30 5.98 21.26
CA THR A 190 -12.91 6.41 22.51
C THR A 190 -14.13 5.53 22.79
N LYS A 191 -14.24 4.97 23.98
CA LYS A 191 -15.36 4.12 24.41
C LYS A 191 -15.98 4.69 25.69
N ARG A 192 -17.30 4.92 25.69
CA ARG A 192 -18.02 5.51 26.84
C ARG A 192 -17.34 6.79 27.36
N ASN A 193 -16.97 7.70 26.44
CA ASN A 193 -16.21 8.93 26.71
C ASN A 193 -14.80 8.76 27.30
N HIS A 194 -14.27 7.54 27.39
CA HIS A 194 -12.90 7.28 27.83
C HIS A 194 -12.02 6.91 26.64
N PHE A 195 -10.82 7.49 26.57
CA PHE A 195 -9.87 7.15 25.52
C PHE A 195 -9.39 5.70 25.69
N ALA A 196 -9.76 4.84 24.73
CA ALA A 196 -9.52 3.41 24.80
C ALA A 196 -8.16 3.02 24.20
N GLY A 197 -7.65 3.80 23.23
CA GLY A 197 -6.34 3.56 22.66
C GLY A 197 -6.11 4.20 21.29
N LYS A 198 -4.83 4.17 20.88
CA LYS A 198 -4.35 4.57 19.56
C LYS A 198 -3.90 3.34 18.78
N TYR A 199 -4.17 3.31 17.48
CA TYR A 199 -3.74 2.26 16.57
C TYR A 199 -3.13 2.90 15.33
N VAL A 200 -2.12 2.26 14.74
CA VAL A 200 -1.39 2.81 13.59
C VAL A 200 -1.35 1.79 12.46
N ALA A 201 -1.67 2.27 11.26
CA ALA A 201 -1.52 1.54 10.01
C ALA A 201 -0.56 2.33 9.09
N ASN A 202 0.63 1.80 8.86
CA ASN A 202 1.56 2.30 7.87
C ASN A 202 1.13 1.77 6.51
N LEU A 203 0.69 2.66 5.64
CA LEU A 203 0.30 2.35 4.26
C LEU A 203 1.49 2.65 3.35
N ILE A 204 2.04 1.62 2.73
CA ILE A 204 3.17 1.70 1.82
C ILE A 204 2.65 1.45 0.41
N VAL A 205 2.57 2.51 -0.39
CA VAL A 205 2.06 2.45 -1.76
C VAL A 205 3.23 2.45 -2.72
N HIS A 206 3.36 1.40 -3.52
CA HIS A 206 4.33 1.32 -4.61
C HIS A 206 3.62 1.66 -5.92
N VAL A 207 4.05 2.76 -6.54
CA VAL A 207 3.63 3.13 -7.89
C VAL A 207 4.60 2.49 -8.86
N ALA A 208 4.10 1.63 -9.73
CA ALA A 208 4.94 0.90 -10.68
C ALA A 208 5.56 1.83 -11.74
N SER A 209 6.64 1.37 -12.37
CA SER A 209 7.26 2.07 -13.52
C SER A 209 6.42 1.98 -14.80
N HIS A 210 5.45 1.07 -14.86
CA HIS A 210 4.61 0.82 -16.02
C HIS A 210 3.16 1.24 -15.81
N LYS A 211 2.55 1.79 -16.87
CA LYS A 211 1.09 1.98 -16.93
C LYS A 211 0.43 0.62 -17.13
N ARG A 212 -0.83 0.48 -16.73
CA ARG A 212 -1.62 -0.69 -17.13
C ARG A 212 -1.81 -0.64 -18.65
N HIS A 213 -1.17 -1.54 -19.39
CA HIS A 213 -1.33 -1.62 -20.83
C HIS A 213 -2.75 -2.09 -21.18
N SER A 214 -3.35 -1.49 -22.21
CA SER A 214 -4.35 -2.20 -23.03
C SER A 214 -3.57 -3.31 -23.74
N ASN A 215 -3.91 -4.56 -23.47
CA ASN A 215 -3.12 -5.77 -23.77
C ASN A 215 -2.96 -6.13 -25.26
N THR A 216 -2.91 -5.16 -26.17
CA THR A 216 -2.80 -5.42 -27.61
C THR A 216 -1.82 -4.43 -28.23
N PHE A 217 -0.69 -4.95 -28.74
CA PHE A 217 0.03 -4.26 -29.80
C PHE A 217 -0.92 -4.19 -31.00
N GLY A 218 -1.33 -2.97 -31.35
CA GLY A 218 -2.16 -2.71 -32.51
C GLY A 218 -1.44 -3.15 -33.79
N TYR A 219 -2.23 -3.67 -34.73
CA TYR A 219 -1.81 -4.02 -36.09
C TYR A 219 -1.25 -2.83 -36.85
#